data_AF-A0A396GVP5-F1
#
_entry.id   AF-A0A396GVP5-F1
#
_cell.length_a   1.000
_cell.length_b   1.000
_cell.length_c   1.000
_cell.angle_alpha   90.00
_cell.angle_beta   90.00
_cell.angle_gamma   90.00
#
_symmetry.space_group_name_H-M   'P 1'
#
loop_
_entity.id
_entity.type
_entity.pdbx_description
1 polymer ?
#
loop_
_entity_poly.entity_id
_entity_poly.type
_entity_poly.pdbx_seq_one_letter_code
_entity_poly.pdbx_strand_id
1 'polypeptide(L)'
;MEADAAFEASFWHRDFNYRHYMENHIPFSAVDKDAAFHGKFDELVLDAGTSALRTLLYIQSMEKKHEALEKEYQDSVKDVEKFKHKASAFEERVEGLLKDKAALEKAVADAEKEKTDWQVEKSNLETQNAKLKDDLNKSQAEVEDGKMALAGFFEDGFQRAKSQVAHFYPNLDLSGLDSLKFVQDGELIEEP
;
A
#
# COMPACT_ATOMS: atom_id res chain seq x y z
N MET A 1 59.28 8.27 -6.86
CA MET A 1 60.69 8.53 -7.22
C MET A 1 60.92 9.99 -7.60
N GLU A 2 60.08 10.65 -8.41
CA GLU A 2 60.28 12.07 -8.75
C GLU A 2 60.01 13.06 -7.61
N ALA A 3 59.01 12.81 -6.76
CA ALA A 3 58.68 13.72 -5.65
C ALA A 3 59.77 13.77 -4.55
N ASP A 4 60.36 12.63 -4.21
CA ASP A 4 61.48 12.55 -3.25
C ASP A 4 62.75 13.23 -3.81
N ALA A 5 63.01 13.09 -5.11
CA ALA A 5 64.13 13.76 -5.78
C ALA A 5 63.94 15.28 -5.85
N ALA A 6 62.70 15.77 -6.04
CA ALA A 6 62.37 17.19 -6.00
C ALA A 6 62.45 17.77 -4.57
N PHE A 7 62.15 16.96 -3.56
CA PHE A 7 62.30 17.33 -2.15
C PHE A 7 63.76 17.49 -1.75
N GLU A 8 64.64 16.55 -2.13
CA GLU A 8 66.10 16.67 -1.87
C GLU A 8 66.79 17.75 -2.71
N ALA A 9 66.31 18.01 -3.94
CA ALA A 9 66.85 19.07 -4.80
C ALA A 9 66.28 20.47 -4.50
N SER A 10 65.33 20.57 -3.58
CA SER A 10 64.75 21.83 -3.11
C SER A 10 65.83 22.74 -2.54
N PHE A 11 65.75 24.03 -2.86
CA PHE A 11 66.64 25.07 -2.33
C PHE A 11 66.70 25.08 -0.79
N TRP A 12 65.67 24.54 -0.14
CA TRP A 12 65.54 24.44 1.32
C TRP A 12 66.28 23.26 1.96
N HIS A 13 66.69 22.24 1.19
CA HIS A 13 67.44 21.06 1.67
C HIS A 13 68.91 21.06 1.27
N ARG A 14 69.33 22.02 0.46
CA ARG A 14 70.74 22.24 0.19
C ARG A 14 71.31 22.91 1.43
N ASP A 15 72.32 22.30 2.05
CA ASP A 15 73.14 22.94 3.10
C ASP A 15 73.77 24.21 2.50
N PHE A 16 73.03 25.31 2.55
CA PHE A 16 73.51 26.59 2.08
C PHE A 16 74.50 27.06 3.13
N ASN A 17 75.78 26.93 2.81
CA ASN A 17 76.85 27.39 3.68
C ASN A 17 76.88 28.93 3.68
N TYR A 18 75.98 29.50 4.47
CA TYR A 18 75.74 30.94 4.62
C TYR A 18 77.02 31.68 5.00
N ARG A 19 77.92 31.01 5.75
CA ARG A 19 79.24 31.51 6.13
C ARG A 19 80.11 31.76 4.90
N HIS A 20 80.22 30.76 4.02
CA HIS A 20 81.03 30.86 2.81
C HIS A 20 80.50 31.88 1.79
N TYR A 21 79.18 32.00 1.67
CA TYR A 21 78.57 33.01 0.79
C TYR A 21 78.85 34.44 1.28
N MET A 22 78.70 34.70 2.58
CA MET A 22 78.91 36.04 3.15
C MET A 22 80.41 36.41 3.20
N GLU A 23 81.30 35.45 3.47
CA GLU A 23 82.77 35.65 3.42
C GLU A 23 83.26 36.07 2.02
N ASN A 24 82.63 35.57 0.96
CA ASN A 24 83.03 35.87 -0.42
C ASN A 24 82.37 37.12 -1.02
N HIS A 25 81.23 37.57 -0.47
CA HIS A 25 80.41 38.62 -1.09
C HIS A 25 80.19 39.87 -0.23
N ILE A 26 80.56 39.86 1.05
CA ILE A 26 80.58 41.06 1.89
C ILE A 26 82.04 41.42 2.18
N PRO A 27 82.50 42.65 1.86
CA PRO A 27 83.86 43.06 2.17
C PRO A 27 84.00 43.28 3.68
N PHE A 28 84.33 42.23 4.43
CA PHE A 28 84.72 42.32 5.84
C PHE A 28 86.16 42.82 5.95
N SER A 29 86.39 44.07 5.58
CA SER A 29 87.61 44.78 5.94
C SER A 29 87.36 45.56 7.24
N ALA A 30 88.02 45.14 8.32
CA ALA A 30 88.14 45.85 9.60
C ALA A 30 87.00 45.71 10.63
N VAL A 31 86.64 44.47 11.01
CA VAL A 31 86.19 44.21 12.38
C VAL A 31 87.06 43.09 12.94
N ASP A 32 87.58 43.32 14.14
CA ASP A 32 88.41 42.39 14.89
C ASP A 32 87.85 40.96 14.87
N LYS A 33 88.78 40.00 14.92
CA LYS A 33 88.53 38.55 15.07
C LYS A 33 87.98 38.25 16.48
N ASP A 34 86.90 38.92 16.84
CA ASP A 34 86.30 38.83 18.16
C ASP A 34 85.41 37.59 18.19
N ALA A 35 85.84 36.57 18.93
CA ALA A 35 85.14 35.29 19.04
C ALA A 35 83.67 35.44 19.47
N ALA A 36 83.35 36.54 20.15
CA ALA A 36 82.00 36.91 20.54
C ALA A 36 81.07 37.26 19.36
N PHE A 37 81.58 37.87 18.28
CA PHE A 37 80.77 38.18 17.09
C PHE A 37 80.49 36.91 16.28
N HIS A 38 81.51 36.07 16.09
CA HIS A 38 81.35 34.79 15.41
C HIS A 38 80.41 33.85 16.18
N GLY A 39 80.46 33.82 17.52
CA GLY A 39 79.52 33.06 18.35
C GLY A 39 78.07 33.52 18.19
N LYS A 40 77.80 34.84 18.22
CA LYS A 40 76.46 35.40 18.02
C LYS A 40 75.92 35.18 16.60
N PHE A 41 76.79 35.17 15.60
CA PHE A 41 76.43 34.87 14.22
C PHE A 41 76.06 33.39 14.05
N ASP A 42 76.86 32.48 14.61
CA ASP A 42 76.58 31.03 14.57
C ASP A 42 75.27 30.71 15.33
N GLU A 43 74.97 31.40 16.45
CA GLU A 43 73.67 31.33 17.14
C GLU A 43 72.49 31.83 16.27
N LEU A 44 72.65 32.96 15.57
CA LEU A 44 71.62 33.50 14.68
C LEU A 44 71.31 32.55 13.51
N VAL A 45 72.34 31.93 12.92
CA VAL A 45 72.17 30.96 11.84
C VAL A 45 71.48 29.69 12.34
N LEU A 46 71.81 29.21 13.53
CA LEU A 46 71.13 28.08 14.17
C LEU A 46 69.67 28.39 14.49
N ASP A 47 69.37 29.58 15.01
CA ASP A 47 67.99 30.01 15.29
C ASP A 47 67.15 30.16 14.01
N ALA A 48 67.72 30.78 12.97
CA ALA A 48 67.08 30.90 11.67
C ALA A 48 66.82 29.52 11.03
N GLY A 49 67.79 28.60 11.09
CA GLY A 49 67.63 27.22 10.63
C GLY A 49 66.55 26.45 11.41
N THR A 50 66.52 26.63 12.74
CA THR A 50 65.50 26.01 13.61
C THR A 50 64.10 26.56 13.32
N SER A 51 63.98 27.85 13.03
CA SER A 51 62.72 28.52 12.65
C SER A 51 62.20 28.03 11.30
N ALA A 52 63.09 27.87 10.31
CA ALA A 52 62.74 27.32 9.00
C ALA A 52 62.27 25.87 9.09
N LEU A 53 62.98 25.03 9.86
CA LEU A 53 62.59 23.63 10.10
C LEU A 53 61.23 23.52 10.80
N ARG A 54 60.96 24.36 11.81
CA ARG A 54 59.65 24.41 12.48
C ARG A 54 58.52 24.75 11.50
N THR A 55 58.77 25.69 10.59
CA THR A 55 57.80 26.10 9.57
C THR A 55 57.53 24.98 8.56
N LEU A 56 58.57 24.28 8.08
CA LEU A 56 58.42 23.14 7.16
C LEU A 56 57.65 21.98 7.80
N LEU A 57 57.97 21.63 9.06
CA LEU A 57 57.24 20.58 9.79
C LEU A 57 55.76 20.95 9.98
N TYR A 58 55.46 22.23 10.22
CA TYR A 58 54.09 22.72 10.30
C TYR A 58 53.36 22.59 8.95
N ILE A 59 54.00 22.99 7.84
CA ILE A 59 53.43 22.86 6.49
C ILE A 59 53.13 21.39 6.19
N GLN A 60 54.08 20.47 6.40
CA GLN A 60 53.87 19.04 6.18
C GLN A 60 52.74 18.48 7.05
N SER A 61 52.61 18.94 8.30
CA SER A 61 51.49 18.55 9.15
C SER A 61 50.15 19.06 8.61
N MET A 62 50.11 20.25 8.02
CA MET A 62 48.89 20.83 7.45
C MET A 62 48.51 20.16 6.13
N GLU A 63 49.49 19.79 5.30
CA GLU A 63 49.27 19.02 4.07
C GLU A 63 48.62 17.66 4.38
N LYS A 64 49.15 16.92 5.36
CA LYS A 64 48.54 15.65 5.80
C LYS A 64 47.11 15.81 6.30
N LYS A 65 46.81 16.88 7.03
CA LYS A 65 45.45 17.19 7.48
C LYS A 65 44.52 17.52 6.30
N HIS A 66 45.04 18.25 5.31
CA HIS A 66 44.29 18.58 4.11
C HIS A 66 43.97 17.33 3.28
N GLU A 67 44.93 16.42 3.09
CA GLU A 67 44.71 15.15 2.41
C GLU A 67 43.64 14.29 3.11
N ALA A 68 43.68 14.23 4.44
CA ALA A 68 42.67 13.52 5.22
C ALA A 68 41.28 14.15 5.06
N LEU A 69 41.19 15.47 5.13
CA LEU A 69 39.94 16.21 4.96
C LEU A 69 39.35 16.05 3.55
N GLU A 70 40.19 16.08 2.52
CA GLU A 70 39.77 15.88 1.13
C GLU A 70 39.17 14.47 0.94
N LYS A 71 39.78 13.45 1.57
CA LYS A 71 39.26 12.09 1.52
C LYS A 71 37.91 11.96 2.23
N GLU A 72 37.77 12.54 3.42
CA GLU A 72 36.49 12.57 4.16
C GLU A 72 35.41 13.32 3.38
N TYR A 73 35.77 14.43 2.73
CA TYR A 73 34.86 15.19 1.88
C TYR A 73 34.36 14.36 0.70
N GLN A 74 35.26 13.66 -0.01
CA GLN A 74 34.88 12.79 -1.12
C GLN A 74 33.97 11.63 -0.70
N ASP A 75 34.22 11.03 0.47
CA ASP A 75 33.36 9.98 1.01
C ASP A 75 31.98 10.52 1.41
N SER A 76 31.93 11.71 2.03
CA SER A 76 30.69 12.42 2.34
C SER A 76 29.86 12.73 1.08
N VAL A 77 30.50 13.22 0.01
CA VAL A 77 29.84 13.49 -1.28
C VAL A 77 29.20 12.23 -1.85
N LYS A 78 29.91 11.09 -1.85
CA LYS A 78 29.37 9.82 -2.31
C LYS A 78 28.15 9.38 -1.50
N ASP A 79 28.16 9.59 -0.19
CA ASP A 79 27.04 9.22 0.66
C ASP A 79 25.83 10.14 0.43
N VAL A 80 26.04 11.44 0.23
CA VAL A 80 24.97 12.38 -0.16
C VAL A 80 24.32 11.95 -1.48
N GLU A 81 25.11 11.57 -2.48
CA GLU A 81 24.58 11.07 -3.76
C GLU A 81 23.75 9.79 -3.58
N LYS A 82 24.23 8.82 -2.78
CA LYS A 82 23.45 7.62 -2.45
C LYS A 82 22.13 7.96 -1.76
N PHE A 83 22.14 8.89 -0.81
CA PHE A 83 20.92 9.32 -0.12
C PHE A 83 19.95 10.02 -1.05
N LYS A 84 20.45 10.83 -1.99
CA LYS A 84 19.62 11.47 -3.02
C LYS A 84 18.91 10.44 -3.89
N HIS A 85 19.63 9.42 -4.38
CA HIS A 85 19.02 8.34 -5.15
C HIS A 85 17.97 7.55 -4.35
N LYS A 86 18.25 7.27 -3.07
CA LYS A 86 17.28 6.61 -2.18
C LYS A 86 16.03 7.47 -1.95
N ALA A 87 16.21 8.79 -1.77
CA ALA A 87 15.12 9.72 -1.58
C ALA A 87 14.21 9.76 -2.82
N SER A 88 14.77 9.89 -4.03
CA SER A 88 13.99 9.86 -5.26
C SER A 88 13.24 8.54 -5.47
N ALA A 89 13.89 7.40 -5.21
CA ALA A 89 13.21 6.10 -5.29
C ALA A 89 12.08 5.96 -4.26
N PHE A 90 12.24 6.55 -3.07
CA PHE A 90 11.20 6.59 -2.06
C PHE A 90 10.03 7.50 -2.48
N GLU A 91 10.31 8.67 -3.05
CA GLU A 91 9.30 9.59 -3.57
C GLU A 91 8.46 8.94 -4.68
N GLU A 92 9.09 8.28 -5.65
CA GLU A 92 8.38 7.53 -6.71
C GLU A 92 7.48 6.44 -6.12
N ARG A 93 7.97 5.71 -5.10
CA ARG A 93 7.17 4.68 -4.42
C ARG A 93 5.98 5.28 -3.69
N VAL A 94 6.15 6.42 -3.02
CA VAL A 94 5.05 7.13 -2.33
C VAL A 94 4.03 7.64 -3.34
N GLU A 95 4.45 8.19 -4.47
CA GLU A 95 3.53 8.62 -5.53
C GLU A 95 2.73 7.44 -6.10
N GLY A 96 3.37 6.29 -6.32
CA GLY A 96 2.69 5.05 -6.70
C GLY A 96 1.63 4.62 -5.68
N LEU A 97 1.99 4.58 -4.40
CA LEU A 97 1.06 4.23 -3.32
C LEU A 97 -0.11 5.21 -3.21
N LEU A 98 0.09 6.49 -3.48
CA LEU A 98 -0.99 7.48 -3.48
C LEU A 98 -1.98 7.25 -4.62
N LYS A 99 -1.49 6.86 -5.81
CA LYS A 99 -2.34 6.49 -6.95
C LYS A 99 -3.15 5.23 -6.65
N ASP A 100 -2.50 4.20 -6.11
CA ASP A 100 -3.16 2.95 -5.71
C ASP A 100 -4.23 3.20 -4.64
N LYS A 101 -3.91 4.03 -3.64
CA LYS A 101 -4.87 4.44 -2.60
C LYS A 101 -6.10 5.11 -3.21
N ALA A 102 -5.92 6.07 -4.11
CA ALA A 102 -7.04 6.76 -4.76
C ALA A 102 -7.90 5.80 -5.61
N ALA A 103 -7.27 4.85 -6.31
CA ALA A 103 -7.99 3.82 -7.06
C ALA A 103 -8.80 2.89 -6.14
N LEU A 104 -8.24 2.49 -5.00
CA LEU A 104 -8.93 1.67 -4.00
C LEU A 104 -10.08 2.43 -3.33
N GLU A 105 -9.90 3.70 -2.96
CA GLU A 105 -10.97 4.53 -2.40
C GLU A 105 -12.17 4.64 -3.35
N LYS A 106 -11.89 4.81 -4.65
CA LYS A 106 -12.95 4.80 -5.67
C LYS A 106 -13.65 3.43 -5.76
N ALA A 107 -12.89 2.34 -5.80
CA ALA A 107 -13.46 0.99 -5.88
C ALA A 107 -14.33 0.66 -4.66
N VAL A 108 -13.94 1.11 -3.46
CA VAL A 108 -14.76 0.96 -2.24
C VAL A 108 -16.06 1.76 -2.36
N ALA A 109 -16.00 3.01 -2.80
CA ALA A 109 -17.21 3.83 -2.98
C ALA A 109 -18.18 3.22 -4.01
N ASP A 110 -17.66 2.71 -5.13
CA ASP A 110 -18.46 2.03 -6.16
C ASP A 110 -19.11 0.74 -5.58
N ALA A 111 -18.36 -0.07 -4.83
CA ALA A 111 -18.87 -1.28 -4.19
C ALA A 111 -19.91 -0.99 -3.10
N GLU A 112 -19.74 0.08 -2.32
CA GLU A 112 -20.73 0.51 -1.33
C GLU A 112 -22.04 0.92 -1.99
N LYS A 113 -21.96 1.64 -3.11
CA LYS A 113 -23.14 2.00 -3.90
C LYS A 113 -23.86 0.76 -4.44
N GLU A 114 -23.14 -0.16 -5.07
CA GLU A 114 -23.72 -1.42 -5.56
C GLU A 114 -24.39 -2.20 -4.42
N LYS A 115 -23.77 -2.27 -3.24
CA LYS A 115 -24.36 -2.92 -2.07
C LYS A 115 -25.68 -2.27 -1.66
N THR A 116 -25.77 -0.94 -1.68
CA THR A 116 -27.04 -0.25 -1.39
C THR A 116 -28.11 -0.52 -2.44
N ASP A 117 -27.75 -0.54 -3.72
CA ASP A 117 -28.67 -0.86 -4.82
C ASP A 117 -29.20 -2.31 -4.69
N TRP A 118 -28.31 -3.27 -4.39
CA TRP A 118 -28.70 -4.66 -4.13
C TRP A 118 -29.62 -4.80 -2.92
N GLN A 119 -29.41 -4.01 -1.86
CA GLN A 119 -30.26 -4.06 -0.68
C GLN A 119 -31.67 -3.53 -0.97
N VAL A 120 -31.79 -2.48 -1.79
CA VAL A 120 -33.08 -1.96 -2.26
C VAL A 120 -33.78 -3.01 -3.12
N GLU A 121 -33.09 -3.61 -4.08
CA GLU A 121 -33.67 -4.62 -4.96
C GLU A 121 -34.14 -5.85 -4.19
N LYS A 122 -33.35 -6.30 -3.22
CA LYS A 122 -33.73 -7.38 -2.31
C LYS A 122 -35.04 -7.07 -1.57
N SER A 123 -35.18 -5.86 -1.01
CA SER A 123 -36.40 -5.45 -0.31
C SER A 123 -37.62 -5.40 -1.24
N ASN A 124 -37.44 -4.98 -2.49
CA ASN A 124 -38.50 -4.98 -3.50
C ASN A 124 -38.95 -6.41 -3.82
N LEU A 125 -38.00 -7.32 -4.06
CA LEU A 125 -38.29 -8.72 -4.35
C LEU A 125 -38.95 -9.44 -3.17
N GLU A 126 -38.54 -9.16 -1.94
CA GLU A 126 -39.19 -9.69 -0.73
C GLU A 126 -40.65 -9.23 -0.63
N THR A 127 -40.92 -7.95 -0.95
CA THR A 127 -42.28 -7.41 -0.98
C THR A 127 -43.13 -8.05 -2.07
N GLN A 128 -42.57 -8.25 -3.27
CA GLN A 128 -43.27 -8.93 -4.37
C GLN A 128 -43.56 -10.40 -4.04
N ASN A 129 -42.60 -11.12 -3.45
CA ASN A 129 -42.81 -12.50 -3.01
C ASN A 129 -43.89 -12.61 -1.93
N ALA A 130 -43.94 -11.66 -0.99
CA ALA A 130 -45.00 -11.63 0.01
C ALA A 130 -46.38 -11.44 -0.62
N LYS A 131 -46.52 -10.55 -1.61
CA LYS A 131 -47.77 -10.35 -2.36
C LYS A 131 -48.19 -11.59 -3.14
N LEU A 132 -47.27 -12.19 -3.89
CA LEU A 132 -47.55 -13.41 -4.65
C LEU A 132 -47.98 -14.57 -3.76
N LYS A 133 -47.39 -14.68 -2.56
CA LYS A 133 -47.78 -15.69 -1.58
C LYS A 133 -49.19 -15.45 -1.03
N ASP A 134 -49.56 -14.19 -0.78
CA ASP A 134 -50.91 -13.83 -0.35
C ASP A 134 -51.94 -14.11 -1.46
N ASP A 135 -51.65 -13.70 -2.70
CA ASP A 135 -52.49 -13.97 -3.87
C ASP A 135 -52.68 -15.48 -4.10
N LEU A 136 -51.62 -16.27 -3.92
CA LEU A 136 -51.68 -17.73 -4.02
C LEU A 136 -52.62 -18.32 -2.96
N ASN A 137 -52.48 -17.91 -1.70
CA ASN A 137 -53.34 -18.38 -0.61
C ASN A 137 -54.80 -18.00 -0.86
N LYS A 138 -55.06 -16.79 -1.34
CA LYS A 138 -56.40 -16.33 -1.68
C LYS A 138 -57.00 -17.15 -2.82
N SER A 139 -56.23 -17.40 -3.88
CA SER A 139 -56.68 -18.24 -4.99
C SER A 139 -56.96 -19.67 -4.55
N GLN A 140 -56.14 -20.24 -3.65
CA GLN A 140 -56.40 -21.56 -3.07
C GLN A 140 -57.71 -21.58 -2.26
N ALA A 141 -57.96 -20.56 -1.45
CA ALA A 141 -59.21 -20.44 -0.69
C ALA A 141 -60.43 -20.35 -1.62
N GLU A 142 -60.36 -19.51 -2.67
CA GLU A 142 -61.44 -19.38 -3.66
C GLU A 142 -61.71 -20.71 -4.40
N VAL A 143 -60.66 -21.48 -4.70
CA VAL A 143 -60.81 -22.82 -5.30
C VAL A 143 -61.51 -23.79 -4.35
N GLU A 144 -61.15 -23.81 -3.06
CA GLU A 144 -61.81 -24.67 -2.07
C GLU A 144 -63.26 -24.25 -1.84
N ASP A 145 -63.54 -22.94 -1.72
CA ASP A 145 -64.90 -22.42 -1.62
C ASP A 145 -65.74 -22.81 -2.84
N GLY A 146 -65.15 -22.72 -4.05
CA GLY A 146 -65.78 -23.14 -5.29
C GLY A 146 -66.08 -24.65 -5.34
N LYS A 147 -65.16 -25.50 -4.86
CA LYS A 147 -65.39 -26.95 -4.74
C LYS A 147 -66.54 -27.25 -3.80
N MET A 148 -66.58 -26.60 -2.63
CA MET A 148 -67.65 -26.78 -1.65
C MET A 148 -69.01 -26.31 -2.19
N ALA A 149 -69.04 -25.18 -2.89
CA ALA A 149 -70.26 -24.69 -3.54
C ALA A 149 -70.77 -25.64 -4.64
N LEU A 150 -69.86 -26.20 -5.45
CA LEU A 150 -70.20 -27.18 -6.48
C LEU A 150 -70.76 -28.47 -5.87
N ALA A 151 -70.11 -28.99 -4.82
CA ALA A 151 -70.59 -30.17 -4.09
C ALA A 151 -72.00 -29.93 -3.52
N GLY A 152 -72.22 -28.77 -2.89
CA GLY A 152 -73.54 -28.38 -2.39
C GLY A 152 -74.61 -28.29 -3.48
N PHE A 153 -74.28 -27.74 -4.65
CA PHE A 153 -75.21 -27.67 -5.79
C PHE A 153 -75.63 -29.07 -6.28
N PHE A 154 -74.69 -30.02 -6.38
CA PHE A 154 -75.00 -31.40 -6.76
C PHE A 154 -75.84 -32.12 -5.71
N GLU A 155 -75.52 -31.96 -4.42
CA GLU A 155 -76.29 -32.52 -3.32
C GLU A 155 -77.74 -32.01 -3.33
N ASP A 156 -77.93 -30.69 -3.43
CA ASP A 156 -79.25 -30.08 -3.51
C ASP A 156 -80.06 -30.58 -4.72
N GLY A 157 -79.40 -30.76 -5.86
CA GLY A 157 -80.02 -31.31 -7.07
C GLY A 157 -80.45 -32.76 -6.89
N PHE A 158 -79.59 -33.57 -6.27
CA PHE A 158 -79.85 -34.97 -5.95
C PHE A 158 -81.04 -35.12 -4.99
N GLN A 159 -81.09 -34.34 -3.91
CA GLN A 159 -82.19 -34.36 -2.95
C GLN A 159 -83.52 -33.91 -3.58
N ARG A 160 -83.48 -32.91 -4.48
CA ARG A 160 -84.66 -32.52 -5.28
C ARG A 160 -85.13 -33.66 -6.17
N ALA A 161 -84.23 -34.36 -6.84
CA ALA A 161 -84.58 -35.51 -7.68
C ALA A 161 -85.22 -36.64 -6.85
N LYS A 162 -84.64 -37.01 -5.69
CA LYS A 162 -85.24 -37.98 -4.76
C LYS A 162 -86.66 -37.57 -4.34
N SER A 163 -86.83 -36.29 -4.00
CA SER A 163 -88.14 -35.74 -3.61
C SER A 163 -89.18 -35.83 -4.73
N GLN A 164 -88.79 -35.55 -5.97
CA GLN A 164 -89.66 -35.69 -7.14
C GLN A 164 -90.07 -37.15 -7.39
N VAL A 165 -89.12 -38.09 -7.29
CA VAL A 165 -89.42 -39.54 -7.45
C VAL A 165 -90.37 -40.02 -6.35
N ALA A 166 -90.14 -39.62 -5.10
CA ALA A 166 -91.01 -39.99 -3.97
C ALA A 166 -92.45 -39.47 -4.14
N HIS A 167 -92.65 -38.34 -4.83
CA HIS A 167 -93.97 -37.82 -5.13
C HIS A 167 -94.76 -38.74 -6.10
N PHE A 168 -94.10 -39.26 -7.14
CA PHE A 168 -94.73 -40.16 -8.11
C PHE A 168 -94.83 -41.61 -7.61
N TYR A 169 -93.89 -42.05 -6.75
CA TYR A 169 -93.80 -43.41 -6.23
C TYR A 169 -93.65 -43.42 -4.69
N PRO A 170 -94.75 -43.21 -3.93
CA PRO A 170 -94.66 -42.97 -2.48
C PRO A 170 -94.16 -44.16 -1.66
N ASN A 171 -94.26 -45.38 -2.19
CA ASN A 171 -93.85 -46.61 -1.51
C ASN A 171 -92.44 -47.08 -1.91
N LEU A 172 -91.75 -46.34 -2.79
CA LEU A 172 -90.40 -46.69 -3.25
C LEU A 172 -89.38 -46.28 -2.18
N ASP A 173 -88.60 -47.23 -1.67
CA ASP A 173 -87.54 -46.95 -0.71
C ASP A 173 -86.31 -46.39 -1.43
N LEU A 174 -86.01 -45.11 -1.16
CA LEU A 174 -84.85 -44.39 -1.69
C LEU A 174 -83.79 -44.15 -0.60
N SER A 175 -83.90 -44.79 0.57
CA SER A 175 -82.97 -44.58 1.69
C SER A 175 -81.55 -45.04 1.36
N GLY A 176 -81.39 -46.07 0.52
CA GLY A 176 -80.09 -46.59 0.08
C GLY A 176 -79.38 -45.75 -1.00
N LEU A 177 -80.03 -44.73 -1.56
CA LEU A 177 -79.46 -43.82 -2.56
C LEU A 177 -78.64 -42.72 -1.88
N ASP A 178 -77.37 -42.63 -2.28
CA ASP A 178 -76.38 -41.65 -1.82
C ASP A 178 -75.88 -40.84 -3.04
N SER A 179 -75.68 -39.54 -2.87
CA SER A 179 -75.22 -38.63 -3.91
C SER A 179 -73.78 -38.92 -4.34
N LEU A 180 -73.00 -39.55 -3.46
CA LEU A 180 -71.62 -39.94 -3.70
C LEU A 180 -71.47 -41.32 -4.37
N LYS A 181 -72.58 -42.04 -4.60
CA LYS A 181 -72.57 -43.33 -5.29
C LYS A 181 -72.86 -43.15 -6.77
N PHE A 182 -72.04 -43.75 -7.63
CA PHE A 182 -72.26 -43.75 -9.08
C PHE A 182 -72.77 -45.11 -9.53
N VAL A 183 -73.49 -45.10 -10.64
CA VAL A 183 -73.96 -46.32 -11.30
C VAL A 183 -72.87 -46.80 -12.25
N GLN A 184 -72.28 -47.95 -11.94
CA GLN A 184 -71.38 -48.66 -12.83
C GLN A 184 -71.96 -50.05 -13.10
N ASP A 185 -72.08 -50.42 -14.37
CA ASP A 185 -72.65 -51.69 -14.84
C ASP A 185 -74.06 -52.03 -14.29
N GLY A 186 -74.84 -50.99 -13.92
CA GLY A 186 -76.20 -51.14 -13.40
C GLY A 186 -76.30 -51.31 -11.89
N GLU A 187 -75.17 -51.31 -11.16
CA GLU A 187 -75.11 -51.36 -9.70
C GLU A 187 -74.64 -50.02 -9.12
N LEU A 188 -75.11 -49.69 -7.92
CA LEU A 188 -74.66 -48.52 -7.16
C LEU A 188 -73.38 -48.90 -6.40
N ILE A 189 -72.26 -48.23 -6.73
CA ILE A 189 -70.94 -48.51 -6.16
C ILE A 189 -70.42 -47.24 -5.46
N GLU A 190 -69.64 -47.41 -4.38
CA GLU A 190 -68.90 -46.34 -3.72
C GLU A 190 -67.60 -46.01 -4.49
N GLU A 191 -67.10 -44.78 -4.40
CA GLU A 191 -65.81 -44.40 -5.02
C GLU A 191 -64.67 -45.29 -4.51
N PRO A 192 -63.73 -45.73 -5.38
CA PRO A 192 -62.53 -46.43 -4.95
C PRO A 192 -61.59 -45.57 -4.08
#